data_AF-A0A2D4IUE3-F1
#
_entry.id   AF-A0A2D4IUE3-F1
#
_cell.length_a   1.000
_cell.length_b   1.000
_cell.length_c   1.000
_cell.angle_alpha   90.00
_cell.angle_beta   90.00
_cell.angle_gamma   90.00
#
_symmetry.space_group_name_H-M   'P 1'
#
loop_
_entity.id
_entity.type
_entity.pdbx_description
1 polymer ?
#
loop_
_entity_poly.entity_id
_entity_poly.type
_entity_poly.pdbx_seq_one_letter_code
_entity_poly.pdbx_strand_id
1 'polypeptide(L)'
;MQVLEALKRYNERPTFVKEAFFHLFLQTCFMKITKPEILKLVIIGMKNHPLDLAVQLTASACVLNLTRQGLAAGVPVRLLSSVIQLLLKAMETFPEQRQLQKNCLLSLSSVRILQDVPFNRFVAAKFVVQWLCNQENQHVQRIAVNVISILGLKLSDEQAAQLSAEFYIVVGKLLEIIDQKTNQTELDVTFHFTLRALWNLTDEAP
;
A
#
# COMPACT_ATOMS: atom_id res chain seq x y z
N MET A 1 9.89 -17.27 -19.42
CA MET A 1 11.11 -16.69 -20.04
C MET A 1 10.78 -15.57 -21.02
N GLN A 2 9.78 -15.73 -21.91
CA GLN A 2 9.43 -14.73 -22.93
C GLN A 2 8.91 -13.37 -22.40
N VAL A 3 7.99 -13.35 -21.42
CA VAL A 3 7.45 -12.10 -20.86
C VAL A 3 8.54 -11.23 -20.21
N LEU A 4 9.46 -11.86 -19.47
CA LEU A 4 10.56 -11.15 -18.82
C LEU A 4 11.55 -10.61 -19.86
N GLU A 5 11.79 -11.34 -20.94
CA GLU A 5 12.66 -10.88 -22.03
C GLU A 5 12.04 -9.72 -22.80
N ALA A 6 10.72 -9.74 -23.02
CA ALA A 6 10.00 -8.61 -23.59
C ALA A 6 10.14 -7.35 -22.72
N LEU A 7 9.99 -7.48 -21.39
CA LEU A 7 10.21 -6.36 -20.47
C LEU A 7 11.64 -5.84 -20.48
N LYS A 8 12.65 -6.69 -20.67
CA LYS A 8 14.04 -6.22 -20.78
C LYS A 8 14.31 -5.47 -22.08
N ARG A 9 13.76 -5.96 -23.19
CA ARG A 9 14.12 -5.49 -24.54
C ARG A 9 13.25 -4.34 -25.04
N TYR A 10 12.01 -4.25 -24.56
CA TYR A 10 11.02 -3.27 -25.02
C TYR A 10 10.49 -2.38 -23.89
N ASN A 11 11.27 -2.19 -22.81
CA ASN A 11 10.87 -1.33 -21.68
C ASN A 11 10.60 0.14 -22.05
N GLU A 12 11.07 0.63 -23.19
CA GLU A 12 10.79 2.00 -23.67
C GLU A 12 9.49 2.11 -24.47
N ARG A 13 8.79 1.00 -24.75
CA ARG A 13 7.58 1.01 -25.59
C ARG A 13 6.33 0.70 -24.76
N PRO A 14 5.45 1.68 -24.48
CA PRO A 14 4.35 1.52 -23.51
C PRO A 14 3.39 0.39 -23.89
N THR A 15 3.06 0.23 -25.19
CA THR A 15 2.17 -0.84 -25.67
C THR A 15 2.71 -2.24 -25.34
N PHE A 16 4.02 -2.45 -25.52
CA PHE A 16 4.65 -3.75 -25.22
C PHE A 16 4.78 -3.97 -23.71
N VAL A 17 5.11 -2.92 -22.96
CA VAL A 17 5.22 -2.99 -21.49
C VAL A 17 3.87 -3.30 -20.88
N LYS A 18 2.80 -2.64 -21.32
CA LYS A 18 1.42 -2.89 -20.87
C LYS A 18 1.04 -4.36 -21.08
N GLU A 19 1.25 -4.90 -22.27
CA GLU A 19 0.89 -6.30 -22.58
C GLU A 19 1.73 -7.28 -21.75
N ALA A 20 3.03 -7.00 -21.63
CA ALA A 20 3.92 -7.83 -20.82
C ALA A 20 3.54 -7.80 -19.33
N PHE A 21 3.14 -6.64 -18.79
CA PHE A 21 2.62 -6.54 -17.41
C PHE A 21 1.27 -7.22 -17.25
N PHE A 22 0.38 -7.18 -18.24
CA PHE A 22 -0.87 -7.93 -18.17
C PHE A 22 -0.60 -9.44 -18.06
N HIS A 23 0.27 -10.00 -18.90
CA HIS A 23 0.65 -11.41 -18.80
C HIS A 23 1.41 -11.72 -17.50
N LEU A 24 2.27 -10.81 -17.04
CA LEU A 24 2.99 -10.97 -15.78
C LEU A 24 2.03 -10.97 -14.59
N PHE A 25 1.00 -10.14 -14.61
CA PHE A 25 -0.05 -10.13 -13.59
C PHE A 25 -0.69 -11.50 -13.47
N LEU A 26 -1.13 -12.10 -14.58
CA LEU A 26 -1.72 -13.44 -14.61
C LEU A 26 -0.77 -14.51 -14.05
N GLN A 27 0.53 -14.42 -14.36
CA GLN A 27 1.54 -15.35 -13.86
C GLN A 27 1.86 -15.16 -12.37
N THR A 28 1.68 -13.95 -11.85
CA THR A 28 1.98 -13.62 -10.44
C THR A 28 0.78 -13.79 -9.52
N CYS A 29 -0.44 -13.92 -10.06
CA CYS A 29 -1.69 -14.07 -9.29
C CYS A 29 -1.70 -15.21 -8.27
N PHE A 30 -0.91 -16.26 -8.45
CA PHE A 30 -0.82 -17.41 -7.53
C PHE A 30 0.61 -17.64 -7.03
N MET A 31 1.46 -16.63 -7.14
CA MET A 31 2.86 -16.73 -6.75
C MET A 31 2.97 -16.90 -5.23
N LYS A 32 3.77 -17.89 -4.82
CA LYS A 32 4.09 -18.20 -3.42
C LYS A 32 5.59 -18.12 -3.12
N ILE A 33 6.39 -17.79 -4.12
CA ILE A 33 7.85 -17.72 -4.04
C ILE A 33 8.26 -16.29 -4.35
N THR A 34 9.14 -15.72 -3.53
CA THR A 34 9.67 -14.38 -3.76
C THR A 34 10.50 -14.32 -5.05
N LYS A 35 10.23 -13.33 -5.90
CA LYS A 35 10.90 -13.12 -7.19
C LYS A 35 11.43 -11.68 -7.35
N PRO A 36 12.51 -11.30 -6.64
CA PRO A 36 13.04 -9.93 -6.68
C PRO A 36 13.42 -9.44 -8.08
N GLU A 37 13.89 -10.34 -8.95
CA GLU A 37 14.25 -10.08 -10.34
C GLU A 37 13.05 -9.64 -11.19
N ILE A 38 11.86 -10.20 -10.93
CA ILE A 38 10.64 -9.77 -11.60
C ILE A 38 10.25 -8.36 -11.12
N LEU A 39 10.32 -8.12 -9.81
CA LEU A 39 10.01 -6.80 -9.25
C LEU A 39 10.94 -5.72 -9.81
N LYS A 40 12.23 -6.03 -10.05
CA LYS A 40 13.16 -5.11 -10.73
C LYS A 40 12.66 -4.70 -12.11
N LEU A 41 12.14 -5.63 -12.91
CA LEU A 41 11.60 -5.34 -14.25
C LEU A 41 10.32 -4.51 -14.17
N VAL A 42 9.46 -4.78 -13.19
CA VAL A 42 8.28 -3.96 -12.92
C VAL A 42 8.66 -2.52 -12.59
N ILE A 43 9.65 -2.34 -11.70
CA ILE A 43 10.19 -1.01 -11.35
C ILE A 43 10.70 -0.26 -12.59
N ILE A 44 11.42 -0.94 -13.49
CA ILE A 44 11.92 -0.31 -14.73
C ILE A 44 10.76 0.15 -15.61
N GLY A 45 9.77 -0.72 -15.88
CA GLY A 45 8.63 -0.32 -16.70
C GLY A 45 7.80 0.82 -16.10
N MET A 46 7.64 0.83 -14.77
CA MET A 46 6.98 1.96 -14.08
C MET A 46 7.76 3.27 -14.21
N LYS A 47 9.09 3.23 -14.15
CA LYS A 47 9.95 4.41 -14.28
C LYS A 47 9.96 4.98 -15.70
N ASN A 48 9.91 4.11 -16.71
CA ASN A 48 9.93 4.52 -18.10
C ASN A 48 8.60 5.12 -18.56
N HIS A 49 7.48 4.68 -17.95
CA HIS A 49 6.14 5.12 -18.34
C HIS A 49 5.32 5.69 -17.16
N PRO A 50 5.79 6.76 -16.48
CA PRO A 50 5.15 7.26 -15.27
C PRO A 50 3.76 7.86 -15.53
N LEU A 51 3.50 8.33 -16.75
CA LEU A 51 2.24 8.97 -17.16
C LEU A 51 1.29 8.05 -17.93
N ASP A 52 1.67 6.78 -18.18
CA ASP A 52 0.78 5.83 -18.83
C ASP A 52 -0.05 5.08 -17.77
N LEU A 53 -1.34 5.42 -17.70
CA LEU A 53 -2.27 4.81 -16.74
C LEU A 53 -2.32 3.28 -16.87
N ALA A 54 -2.35 2.74 -18.08
CA ALA A 54 -2.50 1.31 -18.27
C ALA A 54 -1.25 0.56 -17.79
N VAL A 55 -0.07 1.13 -18.03
CA VAL A 55 1.20 0.60 -17.49
C VAL A 55 1.21 0.68 -15.97
N GLN A 56 0.89 1.83 -15.37
CA GLN A 56 0.90 1.97 -13.90
C GLN A 56 -0.15 1.08 -13.21
N LEU A 57 -1.35 0.96 -13.78
CA LEU A 57 -2.42 0.13 -13.25
C LEU A 57 -2.04 -1.36 -13.25
N THR A 58 -1.53 -1.87 -14.38
CA THR A 58 -1.10 -3.28 -14.47
C THR A 58 0.16 -3.56 -13.66
N ALA A 59 1.12 -2.62 -13.63
CA ALA A 59 2.31 -2.72 -12.80
C ALA A 59 1.96 -2.79 -11.31
N SER A 60 1.10 -1.89 -10.81
CA SER A 60 0.69 -1.89 -9.40
C SER A 60 0.03 -3.21 -8.98
N ALA A 61 -0.74 -3.85 -9.88
CA ALA A 61 -1.31 -5.17 -9.64
C ALA A 61 -0.23 -6.26 -9.55
N CYS A 62 0.80 -6.21 -10.40
CA CYS A 62 1.97 -7.09 -10.30
C CYS A 62 2.72 -6.88 -8.98
N VAL A 63 2.93 -5.62 -8.56
CA VAL A 63 3.61 -5.31 -7.29
C VAL A 63 2.84 -5.88 -6.10
N LEU A 64 1.51 -5.71 -6.07
CA LEU A 64 0.67 -6.30 -5.02
C LEU A 64 0.85 -7.82 -4.96
N ASN A 65 0.79 -8.50 -6.11
CA ASN A 65 0.99 -9.95 -6.17
C ASN A 65 2.39 -10.39 -5.73
N LEU A 66 3.43 -9.61 -6.04
CA LEU A 66 4.83 -9.91 -5.72
C LEU A 66 5.21 -9.59 -4.26
N THR A 67 4.35 -8.88 -3.52
CA THR A 67 4.66 -8.42 -2.15
C THR A 67 3.67 -8.88 -1.08
N ARG A 68 2.48 -9.36 -1.47
CA ARG A 68 1.44 -9.86 -0.53
C ARG A 68 1.84 -11.14 0.19
N GLN A 69 1.06 -11.51 1.23
CA GLN A 69 1.13 -12.82 1.92
C GLN A 69 2.54 -13.20 2.40
N GLY A 70 3.33 -12.24 2.90
CA GLY A 70 4.67 -12.48 3.40
C GLY A 70 5.78 -12.53 2.33
N LEU A 71 5.44 -12.50 1.03
CA LEU A 71 6.45 -12.48 -0.05
C LEU A 71 7.38 -11.29 0.05
N ALA A 72 6.88 -10.16 0.55
CA ALA A 72 7.68 -8.99 0.85
C ALA A 72 8.90 -9.34 1.71
N ALA A 73 8.85 -10.33 2.61
CA ALA A 73 9.97 -10.75 3.49
C ALA A 73 11.21 -11.28 2.75
N GLY A 74 11.04 -11.82 1.55
CA GLY A 74 12.16 -12.28 0.72
C GLY A 74 12.73 -11.19 -0.21
N VAL A 75 12.11 -10.01 -0.27
CA VAL A 75 12.52 -8.94 -1.21
C VAL A 75 13.57 -8.03 -0.57
N PRO A 76 14.66 -7.68 -1.25
CA PRO A 76 15.61 -6.68 -0.77
C PRO A 76 14.94 -5.35 -0.41
N VAL A 77 15.26 -4.79 0.76
CA VAL A 77 14.67 -3.54 1.27
C VAL A 77 14.80 -2.38 0.27
N ARG A 78 15.93 -2.27 -0.44
CA ARG A 78 16.13 -1.24 -1.47
C ARG A 78 15.14 -1.33 -2.64
N LEU A 79 14.74 -2.55 -3.02
CA LEU A 79 13.73 -2.75 -4.07
C LEU A 79 12.33 -2.43 -3.58
N LEU A 80 12.00 -2.82 -2.34
CA LEU A 80 10.74 -2.44 -1.71
C LEU A 80 10.62 -0.91 -1.58
N SER A 81 11.69 -0.23 -1.14
CA SER A 81 11.73 1.23 -1.06
C SER A 81 11.48 1.87 -2.43
N SER A 82 12.20 1.39 -3.45
CA SER A 82 12.07 1.91 -4.83
C SER A 82 10.65 1.74 -5.38
N VAL A 83 10.04 0.57 -5.20
CA VAL A 83 8.70 0.32 -5.75
C VAL A 83 7.62 1.05 -4.96
N ILE A 84 7.76 1.18 -3.64
CA ILE A 84 6.78 1.91 -2.81
C ILE A 84 6.79 3.40 -3.14
N GLN A 85 7.96 4.00 -3.39
CA GLN A 85 8.04 5.38 -3.88
C GLN A 85 7.33 5.55 -5.24
N LEU A 86 7.48 4.60 -6.16
CA LEU A 86 6.79 4.63 -7.45
C LEU A 86 5.27 4.45 -7.31
N LEU A 87 4.82 3.57 -6.41
CA LEU A 87 3.39 3.39 -6.12
C LEU A 87 2.78 4.66 -5.55
N LEU A 88 3.45 5.32 -4.59
CA LEU A 88 3.00 6.61 -4.06
C LEU A 88 2.94 7.67 -5.17
N LYS A 89 3.94 7.71 -6.07
CA LYS A 89 3.93 8.64 -7.20
C LYS A 89 2.79 8.36 -8.19
N ALA A 90 2.52 7.09 -8.47
CA ALA A 90 1.41 6.68 -9.31
C ALA A 90 0.06 7.09 -8.68
N MET A 91 -0.07 7.00 -7.35
CA MET A 91 -1.26 7.45 -6.63
C MET A 91 -1.48 8.96 -6.75
N GLU A 92 -0.41 9.76 -6.66
CA GLU A 92 -0.46 11.22 -6.89
C GLU A 92 -0.85 11.55 -8.33
N THR A 93 -0.34 10.77 -9.29
CA THR A 93 -0.55 11.02 -10.73
C THR A 93 -1.97 10.63 -11.17
N PHE A 94 -2.55 9.60 -10.55
CA PHE A 94 -3.84 9.03 -10.92
C PHE A 94 -4.81 8.95 -9.72
N PRO A 95 -5.19 10.08 -9.10
CA PRO A 95 -6.00 10.10 -7.88
C PRO A 95 -7.39 9.49 -8.07
N GLU A 96 -7.99 9.64 -9.26
CA GLU A 96 -9.35 9.17 -9.55
C GLU A 96 -9.41 7.66 -9.86
N GLN A 97 -8.25 7.02 -10.04
CA GLN A 97 -8.16 5.64 -10.54
C GLN A 97 -8.25 4.64 -9.38
N ARG A 98 -9.47 4.37 -8.93
CA ARG A 98 -9.78 3.56 -7.73
C ARG A 98 -9.02 2.23 -7.64
N GLN A 99 -8.90 1.49 -8.75
CA GLN A 99 -8.22 0.19 -8.74
C GLN A 99 -6.70 0.34 -8.54
N LEU A 100 -6.09 1.40 -9.10
CA LEU A 100 -4.68 1.71 -8.87
C LEU A 100 -4.47 2.08 -7.40
N GLN A 101 -5.30 2.98 -6.86
CA GLN A 101 -5.26 3.39 -5.44
C GLN A 101 -5.34 2.16 -4.52
N LYS A 102 -6.29 1.25 -4.79
CA LYS A 102 -6.46 0.00 -4.05
C LYS A 102 -5.22 -0.90 -4.12
N ASN A 103 -4.66 -1.12 -5.31
CA ASN A 103 -3.48 -1.97 -5.48
C ASN A 103 -2.28 -1.43 -4.69
N CYS A 104 -2.05 -0.11 -4.77
CA CYS A 104 -0.98 0.55 -4.06
C CYS A 104 -1.16 0.41 -2.55
N LEU A 105 -2.32 0.78 -2.01
CA LEU A 105 -2.58 0.76 -0.57
C LEU A 105 -2.54 -0.65 0.03
N LEU A 106 -3.05 -1.65 -0.70
CA LEU A 106 -2.90 -3.05 -0.29
C LEU A 106 -1.43 -3.49 -0.31
N SER A 107 -0.62 -3.01 -1.25
CA SER A 107 0.83 -3.29 -1.23
C SER A 107 1.51 -2.65 -0.02
N LEU A 108 1.15 -1.41 0.32
CA LEU A 108 1.64 -0.72 1.52
C LEU A 108 1.25 -1.44 2.82
N SER A 109 0.13 -2.17 2.86
CA SER A 109 -0.34 -2.85 4.07
C SER A 109 0.56 -3.97 4.60
N SER A 110 1.62 -4.34 3.86
CA SER A 110 2.63 -5.27 4.34
C SER A 110 3.35 -4.72 5.58
N VAL A 111 3.26 -5.44 6.70
CA VAL A 111 3.90 -5.05 7.97
C VAL A 111 5.39 -4.79 7.80
N ARG A 112 6.10 -5.65 7.06
CA ARG A 112 7.52 -5.45 6.75
C ARG A 112 7.77 -4.12 6.04
N ILE A 113 6.91 -3.74 5.11
CA ILE A 113 7.06 -2.49 4.38
C ILE A 113 6.90 -1.32 5.34
N LEU A 114 5.83 -1.29 6.13
CA LEU A 114 5.57 -0.21 7.08
C LEU A 114 6.67 -0.10 8.15
N GLN A 115 7.23 -1.22 8.59
CA GLN A 115 8.22 -1.25 9.65
C GLN A 115 9.65 -0.97 9.17
N ASP A 116 10.13 -1.71 8.16
CA ASP A 116 11.57 -1.82 7.86
C ASP A 116 12.00 -1.03 6.62
N VAL A 117 11.05 -0.64 5.77
CA VAL A 117 11.37 -0.02 4.48
C VAL A 117 11.41 1.50 4.62
N PRO A 118 12.45 2.18 4.13
CA PRO A 118 12.47 3.64 4.07
C PRO A 118 11.62 4.13 2.88
N PHE A 119 10.63 4.97 3.16
CA PHE A 119 9.81 5.68 2.17
C PHE A 119 9.18 6.93 2.82
N ASN A 120 8.53 7.76 2.03
CA ASN A 120 7.84 8.95 2.55
C ASN A 120 6.55 8.53 3.28
N ARG A 121 6.67 8.33 4.61
CA ARG A 121 5.57 7.88 5.47
C ARG A 121 4.46 8.93 5.59
N PHE A 122 4.81 10.20 5.54
CA PHE A 122 3.85 11.30 5.59
C PHE A 122 2.92 11.31 4.37
N VAL A 123 3.49 11.19 3.16
CA VAL A 123 2.69 11.07 1.92
C VAL A 123 1.84 9.80 1.95
N ALA A 124 2.39 8.68 2.40
CA ALA A 124 1.62 7.44 2.57
C ALA A 124 0.45 7.61 3.54
N ALA A 125 0.67 8.28 4.68
CA ALA A 125 -0.36 8.54 5.68
C ALA A 125 -1.53 9.36 5.11
N LYS A 126 -1.24 10.42 4.33
CA LYS A 126 -2.26 11.21 3.61
C LYS A 126 -3.15 10.34 2.73
N PHE A 127 -2.53 9.47 1.92
CA PHE A 127 -3.29 8.57 1.05
C PHE A 127 -4.13 7.55 1.82
N VAL A 128 -3.60 7.01 2.92
CA VAL A 128 -4.32 6.02 3.74
C VAL A 128 -5.53 6.65 4.43
N VAL A 129 -5.41 7.90 4.92
CA VAL A 129 -6.55 8.62 5.49
C VAL A 129 -7.59 8.92 4.42
N GLN A 130 -7.17 9.45 3.26
CA GLN A 130 -8.09 9.70 2.15
C GLN A 130 -8.82 8.41 1.73
N TRP A 131 -8.13 7.28 1.76
CA TRP A 131 -8.75 5.99 1.49
C TRP A 131 -9.81 5.64 2.53
N LEU A 132 -9.48 5.77 3.82
CA LEU A 132 -10.40 5.51 4.94
C LEU A 132 -11.70 6.34 4.81
N CYS A 133 -11.57 7.64 4.53
CA CYS A 133 -12.73 8.54 4.39
C CYS A 133 -13.66 8.17 3.22
N ASN A 134 -13.13 7.51 2.19
CA ASN A 134 -13.85 7.20 0.95
C ASN A 134 -14.32 5.73 0.84
N GLN A 135 -14.10 4.89 1.86
CA GLN A 135 -14.44 3.46 1.79
C GLN A 135 -15.77 3.15 2.53
N GLU A 136 -16.66 2.43 1.85
CA GLU A 136 -17.83 1.79 2.46
C GLU A 136 -17.53 0.37 3.00
N ASN A 137 -16.47 -0.27 2.50
CA ASN A 137 -16.15 -1.66 2.83
C ASN A 137 -15.39 -1.79 4.16
N GLN A 138 -16.03 -2.41 5.16
CA GLN A 138 -15.47 -2.60 6.50
C GLN A 138 -14.11 -3.32 6.53
N HIS A 139 -13.87 -4.31 5.67
CA HIS A 139 -12.57 -5.00 5.61
C HIS A 139 -11.47 -4.04 5.17
N VAL A 140 -11.76 -3.20 4.18
CA VAL A 140 -10.80 -2.22 3.66
C VAL A 140 -10.53 -1.11 4.67
N GLN A 141 -11.56 -0.66 5.39
CA GLN A 141 -11.41 0.28 6.52
C GLN A 141 -10.48 -0.27 7.60
N ARG A 142 -10.63 -1.55 7.99
CA ARG A 142 -9.73 -2.19 8.97
C ARG A 142 -8.27 -2.20 8.51
N ILE A 143 -8.01 -2.46 7.21
CA ILE A 143 -6.65 -2.37 6.66
C ILE A 143 -6.13 -0.94 6.76
N ALA A 144 -6.91 0.05 6.32
CA ALA A 144 -6.50 1.45 6.35
C ALA A 144 -6.16 1.91 7.78
N VAL A 145 -7.02 1.58 8.75
CA VAL A 145 -6.82 1.81 10.18
C VAL A 145 -5.50 1.20 10.68
N ASN A 146 -5.24 -0.09 10.39
CA ASN A 146 -4.00 -0.72 10.81
C ASN A 146 -2.76 -0.07 10.21
N VAL A 147 -2.84 0.33 8.93
CA VAL A 147 -1.73 1.01 8.24
C VAL A 147 -1.46 2.37 8.88
N ILE A 148 -2.49 3.19 9.08
CA ILE A 148 -2.32 4.55 9.61
C ILE A 148 -1.83 4.53 11.05
N SER A 149 -2.24 3.56 11.88
CA SER A 149 -1.74 3.43 13.25
C SER A 149 -0.26 3.04 13.32
N ILE A 150 0.25 2.29 12.35
CA ILE A 150 1.69 1.99 12.26
C ILE A 150 2.46 3.20 11.71
N LEU A 151 1.89 3.89 10.72
CA LEU A 151 2.52 5.07 10.14
C LEU A 151 2.59 6.24 11.12
N GLY A 152 1.51 6.49 11.89
CA GLY A 152 1.40 7.58 12.85
C GLY A 152 2.53 7.60 13.87
N LEU A 153 2.82 6.44 14.48
CA LEU A 153 3.95 6.22 15.41
C LEU A 153 5.34 6.50 14.81
N LYS A 154 5.44 6.65 13.49
CA LYS A 154 6.70 6.85 12.77
C LYS A 154 6.77 8.22 12.10
N LEU A 155 5.79 9.09 12.31
CA LEU A 155 5.83 10.48 11.87
C LEU A 155 6.53 11.33 12.93
N SER A 156 7.13 12.44 12.50
CA SER A 156 7.57 13.47 13.46
C SER A 156 6.38 14.26 14.00
N ASP A 157 6.53 14.92 15.14
CA ASP A 157 5.49 15.75 15.76
C ASP A 157 4.92 16.79 14.78
N GLU A 158 5.78 17.44 13.98
CA GLU A 158 5.36 18.40 12.95
C GLU A 158 4.49 17.76 11.86
N GLN A 159 4.83 16.54 11.44
CA GLN A 159 4.07 15.79 10.44
C GLN A 159 2.75 15.27 11.02
N ALA A 160 2.76 14.84 12.28
CA ALA A 160 1.57 14.38 12.98
C ALA A 160 0.58 15.55 13.19
N ALA A 161 1.07 16.73 13.57
CA ALA A 161 0.27 17.93 13.71
C ALA A 161 -0.42 18.35 12.39
N GLN A 162 0.28 18.20 11.25
CA GLN A 162 -0.28 18.44 9.91
C GLN A 162 -1.39 17.46 9.51
N LEU A 163 -1.50 16.31 10.18
CA LEU A 163 -2.53 15.30 9.98
C LEU A 163 -3.48 15.20 11.18
N SER A 164 -3.54 16.21 12.04
CA SER A 164 -4.34 16.18 13.27
C SER A 164 -5.84 16.02 12.98
N ALA A 165 -6.38 16.74 12.00
CA ALA A 165 -7.78 16.62 11.58
C ALA A 165 -8.08 15.22 11.02
N GLU A 166 -7.15 14.69 10.22
CA GLU A 166 -7.18 13.35 9.66
C GLU A 166 -7.15 12.27 10.76
N PHE A 167 -6.25 12.41 11.74
CA PHE A 167 -6.16 11.49 12.87
C PHE A 167 -7.40 11.54 13.75
N TYR A 168 -8.03 12.70 13.93
CA TYR A 168 -9.30 12.81 14.63
C TYR A 168 -10.39 11.95 13.98
N ILE A 169 -10.47 11.94 12.64
CA ILE A 169 -11.41 11.07 11.90
C ILE A 169 -11.06 9.59 12.12
N VAL A 170 -9.77 9.24 12.07
CA VAL A 170 -9.30 7.87 12.33
C VAL A 170 -9.67 7.42 13.74
N VAL A 171 -9.46 8.26 14.74
CA VAL A 171 -9.84 8.01 16.15
C VAL A 171 -11.35 7.79 16.27
N GLY A 172 -12.17 8.63 15.64
CA GLY A 172 -13.61 8.44 15.58
C GLY A 172 -14.00 7.07 15.01
N LYS A 173 -13.37 6.64 13.91
CA LYS A 173 -13.59 5.31 13.31
C LYS A 173 -13.11 4.16 14.18
N LEU A 174 -11.98 4.32 14.88
CA LEU A 174 -11.50 3.35 15.86
C LEU A 174 -12.52 3.14 16.99
N LEU A 175 -13.09 4.23 17.50
CA LEU A 175 -14.12 4.20 18.54
C LEU A 175 -15.41 3.54 18.05
N GLU A 176 -15.87 3.85 16.83
CA GLU A 176 -17.03 3.18 16.20
C GLU A 176 -16.81 1.66 16.13
N ILE A 177 -15.60 1.21 15.75
CA ILE A 177 -15.27 -0.23 15.68
C ILE A 177 -15.27 -0.86 17.07
N ILE A 178 -14.69 -0.19 18.07
CA ILE A 178 -14.65 -0.67 19.47
C ILE A 178 -16.08 -0.81 20.02
N ASP A 179 -16.93 0.19 19.83
CA ASP A 179 -18.31 0.18 20.31
C ASP A 179 -19.11 -0.95 19.66
N GLN A 180 -19.04 -1.09 18.33
CA GLN A 180 -19.69 -2.19 17.60
C GLN A 180 -19.27 -3.57 18.12
N LYS A 181 -17.97 -3.78 18.27
CA LYS A 181 -17.37 -5.04 18.78
C LYS A 181 -17.79 -5.34 20.22
N THR A 182 -17.83 -4.31 21.06
CA THR A 182 -18.24 -4.42 22.47
C THR A 182 -19.71 -4.81 22.58
N ASN A 183 -20.58 -4.15 21.81
CA ASN A 183 -22.02 -4.44 21.77
C ASN A 183 -22.34 -5.83 21.23
N GLN A 184 -21.48 -6.37 20.35
CA GLN A 184 -21.59 -7.74 19.82
C GLN A 184 -20.89 -8.79 20.69
N THR A 185 -20.26 -8.40 21.80
CA THR A 185 -19.41 -9.28 22.64
C THR A 185 -18.28 -9.99 21.86
N GLU A 186 -17.81 -9.38 20.77
CA GLU A 186 -16.72 -9.91 19.94
C GLU A 186 -15.37 -9.28 20.32
N LEU A 187 -14.76 -9.78 21.40
CA LEU A 187 -13.44 -9.34 21.87
C LEU A 187 -12.31 -10.10 21.16
N ASP A 188 -12.32 -10.07 19.83
CA ASP A 188 -11.36 -10.81 18.99
C ASP A 188 -10.02 -10.07 18.83
N VAL A 189 -9.12 -10.68 18.07
CA VAL A 189 -7.80 -10.10 17.73
C VAL A 189 -7.94 -8.71 17.10
N THR A 190 -9.00 -8.48 16.29
CA THR A 190 -9.29 -7.18 15.69
C THR A 190 -9.56 -6.14 16.77
N PHE A 191 -10.40 -6.44 17.75
CA PHE A 191 -10.72 -5.53 18.87
C PHE A 191 -9.45 -5.08 19.62
N HIS A 192 -8.58 -6.02 19.97
CA HIS A 192 -7.32 -5.70 20.66
C HIS A 192 -6.37 -4.85 19.81
N PHE A 193 -6.28 -5.12 18.49
CA PHE A 193 -5.49 -4.28 17.59
C PHE A 193 -6.06 -2.86 17.49
N THR A 194 -7.39 -2.72 17.42
CA THR A 194 -8.08 -1.43 17.36
C THR A 194 -7.86 -0.61 18.64
N LEU A 195 -7.93 -1.23 19.82
CA LEU A 195 -7.62 -0.56 21.09
C LEU A 195 -6.16 -0.09 21.15
N ARG A 196 -5.22 -0.94 20.71
CA ARG A 196 -3.80 -0.57 20.68
C ARG A 196 -3.53 0.58 19.71
N ALA A 197 -4.17 0.54 18.54
CA ALA A 197 -4.13 1.61 17.56
C ALA A 197 -4.66 2.94 18.14
N LEU A 198 -5.78 2.89 18.88
CA LEU A 198 -6.35 4.05 19.55
C LEU A 198 -5.39 4.63 20.58
N TRP A 199 -4.90 3.78 21.50
CA TRP A 199 -3.94 4.18 22.53
C TRP A 199 -2.74 4.90 21.92
N ASN A 200 -2.12 4.29 20.92
CA ASN A 200 -0.95 4.83 20.23
C ASN A 200 -1.19 6.20 19.57
N LEU A 201 -2.38 6.44 19.02
CA LEU A 201 -2.72 7.71 18.38
C LEU A 201 -3.11 8.80 19.36
N THR A 202 -3.54 8.45 20.58
CA THR A 202 -3.97 9.42 21.61
C THR A 202 -2.88 9.71 22.64
N ASP A 203 -1.96 8.78 22.90
CA ASP A 203 -0.88 8.92 23.89
C ASP A 203 0.33 9.68 23.31
N GLU A 204 0.55 9.59 21.99
CA GLU A 204 1.61 10.33 21.26
C GLU A 204 1.10 11.62 20.58
N ALA A 205 -0.19 11.96 20.72
CA ALA A 205 -0.70 13.25 20.26
C ALA A 205 -0.56 14.29 21.39
N PRO A 206 0.19 15.40 21.19
CA PRO A 206 0.39 16.43 22.21
C PRO A 206 -0.90 17.17 22.61
#